data_AF-A0A357T3M5-F1
#
_entry.id   AF-A0A357T3M5-F1
#
_cell.length_a   1.000
_cell.length_b   1.000
_cell.length_c   1.000
_cell.angle_alpha   90.00
_cell.angle_beta   90.00
_cell.angle_gamma   90.00
#
_symmetry.space_group_name_H-M   'P 1'
#
loop_
_entity.id
_entity.type
_entity.pdbx_description
1 polymer ?
#
loop_
_entity_poly.entity_id
_entity_poly.type
_entity_poly.pdbx_seq_one_letter_code
_entity_poly.pdbx_strand_id
1 'polypeptide(L)'
;GYTETIQQKLKDNTFSGYPFLLTGIETGPWMREGAPEFCEFVIGSVHYLPHYPRYRSIKKDLYNEDYWEEYKAAVLALAANPFVDILGHLEGYLPLTPLLDRPTSFDERREMEREVAKKYFDTLFWEKLIRRMVAKRKTLEIHGMSQTPRPQYIKMAVEAGVTVSIGSDAHQLIDIGRIDWCLEVLEFYGVGKAQLFTGRPPK
;
A
#
# COMPACT_ATOMS: atom_id res chain seq x y z
N GLY A 1 -33.40 -10.01 -4.49
CA GLY A 1 -32.58 -10.50 -3.38
C GLY A 1 -31.17 -10.04 -3.62
N TYR A 2 -30.59 -9.31 -2.67
CA TYR A 2 -29.35 -8.55 -2.82
C TYR A 2 -28.11 -9.46 -2.81
N THR A 3 -27.72 -10.00 -3.97
CA THR A 3 -26.38 -10.56 -4.21
C THR A 3 -26.11 -10.56 -5.71
N GLU A 4 -26.00 -9.37 -6.30
CA GLU A 4 -25.22 -9.24 -7.55
C GLU A 4 -23.78 -8.97 -7.12
N THR A 5 -22.92 -9.95 -7.36
CA THR A 5 -21.49 -9.86 -7.06
C THR A 5 -20.86 -8.69 -7.81
N ILE A 6 -19.91 -8.00 -7.19
CA ILE A 6 -19.18 -6.88 -7.79
C ILE A 6 -18.56 -7.29 -9.13
N GLN A 7 -18.14 -8.55 -9.27
CA GLN A 7 -17.64 -9.15 -10.52
C GLN A 7 -18.67 -9.14 -11.66
N GLN A 8 -19.96 -9.36 -11.38
CA GLN A 8 -21.01 -9.34 -12.39
C GLN A 8 -21.24 -7.92 -12.91
N LYS A 9 -21.19 -6.93 -12.01
CA LYS A 9 -21.33 -5.50 -12.36
C LYS A 9 -20.15 -4.94 -13.16
N LEU A 10 -18.95 -5.50 -12.98
CA LEU A 10 -17.78 -5.19 -13.80
C LEU A 10 -17.89 -5.79 -15.21
N LYS A 11 -18.42 -7.02 -15.35
CA LYS A 11 -18.61 -7.70 -16.63
C LYS A 11 -19.70 -7.06 -17.50
N ASP A 12 -20.79 -6.63 -16.89
CA ASP A 12 -21.96 -6.14 -17.62
C ASP A 12 -21.82 -4.66 -18.04
N ASN A 13 -20.69 -4.02 -17.73
CA ASN A 13 -20.41 -2.61 -18.01
C ASN A 13 -21.52 -1.66 -17.53
N THR A 14 -22.25 -2.07 -16.50
CA THR A 14 -23.42 -1.36 -15.95
C THR A 14 -23.05 -0.32 -14.91
N PHE A 15 -21.77 0.05 -14.79
CA PHE A 15 -21.35 1.34 -14.22
C PHE A 15 -21.68 2.51 -15.18
N SER A 16 -22.91 2.54 -15.70
CA SER A 16 -23.49 3.73 -16.32
C SER A 16 -23.90 4.70 -15.20
N GLY A 17 -22.92 5.43 -14.70
CA GLY A 17 -23.18 6.41 -13.64
C GLY A 17 -22.01 7.31 -13.35
N TYR A 18 -20.77 6.82 -13.46
CA TYR A 18 -19.58 7.67 -13.41
C TYR A 18 -18.36 6.95 -14.02
N PRO A 19 -17.90 7.32 -15.23
CA PRO A 19 -16.57 6.95 -15.69
C PRO A 19 -15.55 7.86 -14.99
N PHE A 20 -15.29 7.63 -13.70
CA PHE A 20 -14.19 8.36 -13.06
C PHE A 20 -12.88 7.65 -13.37
N LEU A 21 -12.22 8.10 -14.43
CA LEU A 21 -10.80 7.92 -14.60
C LEU A 21 -10.11 8.98 -13.73
N LEU A 22 -9.47 8.56 -12.65
CA LEU A 22 -8.57 9.42 -11.90
C LEU A 22 -7.16 9.27 -12.47
N THR A 23 -6.44 10.38 -12.58
CA THR A 23 -5.02 10.36 -12.92
C THR A 23 -4.17 10.56 -11.69
N GLY A 24 -3.14 9.74 -11.51
CA GLY A 24 -2.27 9.79 -10.35
C GLY A 24 -0.89 9.25 -10.66
N ILE A 25 -0.02 9.30 -9.65
CA ILE A 25 1.34 8.78 -9.73
C ILE A 25 1.66 7.94 -8.49
N GLU A 26 2.50 6.93 -8.66
CA GLU A 26 3.21 6.30 -7.57
C GLU A 26 4.62 6.90 -7.47
N THR A 27 5.05 7.23 -6.26
CA THR A 27 6.36 7.81 -5.99
C THR A 27 7.12 7.02 -4.94
N GLY A 28 8.44 7.13 -4.97
CA GLY A 28 9.32 6.57 -3.96
C GLY A 28 9.18 7.26 -2.59
N PRO A 29 10.07 6.94 -1.63
CA PRO A 29 9.94 7.41 -0.25
C PRO A 29 10.12 8.92 -0.06
N TRP A 30 10.57 9.65 -1.09
CA TRP A 30 10.95 11.06 -0.99
C TRP A 30 10.29 11.88 -2.10
N MET A 31 9.06 12.31 -1.84
CA MET A 31 8.42 13.36 -2.62
C MET A 31 8.68 14.72 -1.96
N ARG A 32 9.51 15.56 -2.59
CA ARG A 32 9.89 16.89 -2.06
C ARG A 32 9.08 18.04 -2.65
N GLU A 33 8.50 17.80 -3.81
CA GLU A 33 7.67 18.75 -4.55
C GLU A 33 6.31 18.11 -4.80
N GLY A 34 5.26 18.92 -4.92
CA GLY A 34 3.91 18.40 -5.20
C GLY A 34 3.85 17.67 -6.54
N ALA A 35 2.82 16.82 -6.70
CA ALA A 35 2.54 16.21 -8.00
C ALA A 35 2.15 17.27 -9.03
N PRO A 36 2.30 16.99 -10.34
CA PRO A 36 1.70 17.79 -11.38
C PRO A 36 0.22 18.08 -11.09
N GLU A 37 -0.28 19.25 -11.49
CA GLU A 37 -1.63 19.70 -11.14
C GLU A 37 -2.74 18.76 -11.64
N PHE A 38 -2.49 18.04 -12.74
CA PHE A 38 -3.44 17.05 -13.25
C PHE A 38 -3.57 15.84 -12.34
N CYS A 39 -2.62 15.55 -11.45
CA CYS A 39 -2.68 14.40 -10.56
C CYS A 39 -3.70 14.63 -9.43
N GLU A 40 -4.73 13.79 -9.44
CA GLU A 40 -5.83 13.77 -8.47
C GLU A 40 -5.47 12.97 -7.21
N PHE A 41 -4.43 12.14 -7.26
CA PHE A 41 -3.89 11.43 -6.12
C PHE A 41 -2.40 11.08 -6.29
N VAL A 42 -1.74 10.78 -5.17
CA VAL A 42 -0.37 10.28 -5.10
C VAL A 42 -0.32 9.07 -4.19
N ILE A 43 0.21 7.96 -4.70
CA ILE A 43 0.62 6.79 -3.91
C ILE A 43 2.10 6.96 -3.54
N GLY A 44 2.42 6.87 -2.26
CA GLY A 44 3.79 6.87 -1.76
C GLY A 44 4.20 5.49 -1.29
N SER A 45 5.30 4.99 -1.84
CA SER A 45 5.79 3.62 -1.62
C SER A 45 7.29 3.60 -1.34
N VAL A 46 7.75 2.66 -0.50
CA VAL A 46 9.17 2.54 -0.14
C VAL A 46 9.83 1.43 -0.95
N HIS A 47 10.21 1.75 -2.19
CA HIS A 47 10.87 0.79 -3.11
C HIS A 47 12.39 0.68 -2.95
N TYR A 48 13.01 1.59 -2.21
CA TYR A 48 14.45 1.66 -1.96
C TYR A 48 14.74 2.60 -0.78
N LEU A 49 15.92 2.49 -0.16
CA LEU A 49 16.38 3.39 0.90
C LEU A 49 17.60 4.19 0.42
N PRO A 50 17.43 5.45 -0.02
CA PRO A 50 18.53 6.20 -0.66
C PRO A 50 19.52 6.79 0.34
N HIS A 51 19.10 7.06 1.58
CA HIS A 51 19.97 7.51 2.68
C HIS A 51 20.63 6.35 3.43
N TYR A 52 20.82 5.24 2.73
CA TYR A 52 21.61 4.11 3.19
C TYR A 52 23.03 4.07 2.56
N PRO A 53 23.82 5.17 2.51
CA PRO A 53 25.19 5.14 1.99
C PRO A 53 26.17 4.39 2.91
N ARG A 54 25.74 3.92 4.08
CA ARG A 54 26.57 3.10 4.99
C ARG A 54 26.79 1.66 4.52
N TYR A 55 26.16 1.20 3.45
CA TYR A 55 26.00 -0.24 3.21
C TYR A 55 26.47 -0.74 1.85
N ARG A 56 27.74 -0.45 1.57
CA ARG A 56 28.55 -1.47 0.87
C ARG A 56 28.73 -2.76 1.70
N SER A 57 28.41 -2.72 3.01
CA SER A 57 28.65 -3.79 4.00
C SER A 57 27.45 -4.67 4.37
N ILE A 58 26.17 -4.22 4.30
CA ILE A 58 25.00 -5.13 4.40
C ILE A 58 24.75 -5.68 3.01
N LYS A 59 25.59 -6.61 2.60
CA LYS A 59 25.21 -7.53 1.55
C LYS A 59 24.74 -8.79 2.26
N LYS A 60 23.60 -9.33 1.83
CA LYS A 60 23.19 -10.70 2.19
C LYS A 60 22.70 -10.88 3.64
N ASP A 61 22.11 -9.86 4.24
CA ASP A 61 21.50 -9.95 5.57
C ASP A 61 20.04 -9.50 5.53
N LEU A 62 19.14 -10.45 5.23
CA LEU A 62 17.70 -10.23 5.19
C LEU A 62 17.14 -9.73 6.53
N TYR A 63 17.80 -10.07 7.63
CA TYR A 63 17.31 -9.81 8.98
C TYR A 63 18.10 -8.69 9.67
N ASN A 64 18.65 -7.78 8.88
CA ASN A 64 19.36 -6.64 9.42
C ASN A 64 18.38 -5.67 10.12
N GLU A 65 18.50 -5.53 11.44
CA GLU A 65 17.59 -4.71 12.25
C GLU A 65 17.63 -3.23 11.87
N ASP A 66 18.83 -2.66 11.69
CA ASP A 66 19.02 -1.26 11.31
C ASP A 66 18.36 -0.94 9.96
N TYR A 67 18.41 -1.88 9.00
CA TYR A 67 17.75 -1.74 7.71
C TYR A 67 16.24 -1.60 7.84
N TRP A 68 15.62 -2.46 8.66
CA TRP A 68 14.17 -2.46 8.84
C TRP A 68 13.69 -1.32 9.73
N GLU A 69 14.49 -0.83 10.66
CA GLU A 69 14.21 0.42 11.38
C GLU A 69 14.22 1.63 10.44
N GLU A 70 15.17 1.71 9.50
CA GLU A 70 15.21 2.76 8.49
C GLU A 70 14.01 2.67 7.52
N TYR A 71 13.62 1.45 7.11
CA TYR A 71 12.40 1.24 6.33
C TYR A 71 11.16 1.75 7.07
N LYS A 72 11.00 1.40 8.35
CA LYS A 72 9.91 1.89 9.20
C LYS A 72 9.93 3.41 9.33
N ALA A 73 11.11 4.02 9.46
CA ALA A 73 11.26 5.47 9.49
C ALA A 73 10.82 6.13 8.17
N ALA A 74 11.15 5.54 7.02
CA ALA A 74 10.74 6.02 5.70
C ALA A 74 9.22 5.92 5.51
N VAL A 75 8.58 4.80 5.90
CA VAL A 75 7.12 4.65 5.89
C VAL A 75 6.45 5.73 6.75
N LEU A 76 6.98 5.94 7.95
CA LEU A 76 6.50 6.94 8.88
C LEU A 76 6.68 8.39 8.37
N ALA A 77 7.69 8.62 7.52
CA ALA A 77 7.91 9.90 6.84
C ALA A 77 6.92 10.10 5.67
N LEU A 78 6.63 9.06 4.88
CA LEU A 78 5.57 9.10 3.86
C LEU A 78 4.21 9.42 4.49
N ALA A 79 3.88 8.80 5.62
CA ALA A 79 2.64 9.09 6.36
C ALA A 79 2.53 10.56 6.83
N ALA A 80 3.67 11.23 7.01
CA ALA A 80 3.73 12.64 7.37
C ALA A 80 3.83 13.59 6.16
N ASN A 81 4.12 13.07 4.96
CA ASN A 81 4.38 13.87 3.77
C ASN A 81 3.08 14.54 3.28
N PRO A 82 3.02 15.87 3.15
CA PRO A 82 1.81 16.56 2.71
C PRO A 82 1.42 16.26 1.25
N PHE A 83 2.34 15.77 0.42
CA PHE A 83 2.12 15.51 -1.00
C PHE A 83 1.64 14.09 -1.32
N VAL A 84 1.68 13.18 -0.34
CA VAL A 84 1.27 11.77 -0.50
C VAL A 84 -0.14 11.60 0.04
N ASP A 85 -1.03 10.97 -0.72
CA ASP A 85 -2.41 10.72 -0.29
C ASP A 85 -2.57 9.30 0.25
N ILE A 86 -2.00 8.33 -0.47
CA ILE A 86 -2.12 6.89 -0.22
C ILE A 86 -0.75 6.31 0.14
N LEU A 87 -0.68 5.47 1.16
CA LEU A 87 0.50 4.66 1.45
C LEU A 87 0.39 3.31 0.74
N GLY A 88 1.30 3.09 -0.22
CA GLY A 88 1.34 1.88 -1.05
C GLY A 88 1.98 0.70 -0.34
N HIS A 89 1.42 -0.49 -0.58
CA HIS A 89 1.92 -1.84 -0.27
C HIS A 89 2.90 -1.97 0.92
N LEU A 90 2.54 -1.44 2.08
CA LEU A 90 3.44 -1.29 3.24
C LEU A 90 4.20 -2.54 3.72
N GLU A 91 3.67 -3.74 3.42
CA GLU A 91 4.28 -5.04 3.74
C GLU A 91 4.57 -5.92 2.51
N GLY A 92 4.39 -5.37 1.31
CA GLY A 92 4.66 -6.03 0.03
C GLY A 92 5.70 -5.25 -0.75
N TYR A 93 6.29 -5.87 -1.78
CA TYR A 93 7.30 -5.22 -2.62
C TYR A 93 8.41 -4.53 -1.82
N LEU A 94 8.79 -5.16 -0.70
CA LEU A 94 9.82 -4.62 0.17
C LEU A 94 11.14 -4.52 -0.59
N PRO A 95 12.01 -3.55 -0.26
CA PRO A 95 13.28 -3.34 -0.94
C PRO A 95 14.30 -4.43 -0.55
N LEU A 96 14.04 -5.68 -0.95
CA LEU A 96 14.83 -6.85 -0.56
C LEU A 96 16.14 -6.95 -1.34
N THR A 97 16.20 -6.42 -2.56
CA THR A 97 17.34 -6.60 -3.48
C THR A 97 18.74 -6.41 -2.86
N PRO A 98 19.02 -5.37 -2.04
CA PRO A 98 20.34 -5.25 -1.39
C PRO A 98 20.64 -6.34 -0.34
N LEU A 99 19.60 -6.99 0.19
CA LEU A 99 19.69 -7.98 1.28
C LEU A 99 19.77 -9.43 0.79
N LEU A 100 19.49 -9.69 -0.49
CA LEU A 100 19.49 -11.03 -1.04
C LEU A 100 20.91 -11.54 -1.30
N ASP A 101 21.13 -12.83 -1.05
CA ASP A 101 22.37 -13.54 -1.33
C ASP A 101 22.37 -14.30 -2.67
N ARG A 102 21.18 -14.48 -3.24
CA ARG A 102 20.90 -15.17 -4.49
C ARG A 102 19.74 -14.52 -5.26
N PRO A 103 19.58 -14.81 -6.55
CA PRO A 103 18.35 -14.54 -7.27
C PRO A 103 17.17 -15.29 -6.63
N THR A 104 16.00 -14.65 -6.65
CA THR A 104 14.76 -15.20 -6.09
C THR A 104 13.62 -15.04 -7.09
N SER A 105 12.68 -15.98 -7.07
CA SER A 105 11.42 -15.87 -7.81
C SER A 105 10.49 -14.81 -7.20
N PHE A 106 9.39 -14.51 -7.90
CA PHE A 106 8.34 -13.64 -7.37
C PHE A 106 7.72 -14.22 -6.09
N ASP A 107 7.34 -15.49 -6.10
CA ASP A 107 6.69 -16.15 -4.95
C ASP A 107 7.63 -16.26 -3.74
N GLU A 108 8.92 -16.53 -3.98
CA GLU A 108 9.93 -16.53 -2.92
C GLU A 108 10.03 -15.15 -2.26
N ARG A 109 10.01 -14.06 -3.05
CA ARG A 109 10.02 -12.71 -2.49
C ARG A 109 8.79 -12.44 -1.63
N ARG A 110 7.60 -12.84 -2.08
CA ARG A 110 6.36 -12.68 -1.30
C ARG A 110 6.42 -13.41 0.04
N GLU A 111 7.02 -14.61 0.09
CA GLU A 111 7.20 -15.32 1.36
C GLU A 111 8.20 -14.61 2.27
N MET A 112 9.35 -14.21 1.74
CA MET A 112 10.36 -13.47 2.51
C MET A 112 9.80 -12.16 3.08
N GLU A 113 8.96 -11.45 2.32
CA GLU A 113 8.28 -10.24 2.77
C GLU A 113 7.33 -10.51 3.94
N ARG A 114 6.56 -11.62 3.89
CA ARG A 114 5.70 -12.04 5.01
C ARG A 114 6.52 -12.32 6.26
N GLU A 115 7.66 -12.99 6.15
CA GLU A 115 8.56 -13.27 7.27
C GLU A 115 9.13 -11.98 7.87
N VAL A 116 9.62 -11.07 7.02
CA VAL A 116 10.12 -9.76 7.43
C VAL A 116 9.04 -8.96 8.14
N ALA A 117 7.84 -8.87 7.55
CA ALA A 117 6.73 -8.13 8.14
C ALA A 117 6.33 -8.71 9.49
N LYS A 118 6.30 -10.04 9.62
CA LYS A 118 6.05 -10.73 10.88
C LYS A 118 7.09 -10.39 11.95
N LYS A 119 8.35 -10.26 11.56
CA LYS A 119 9.46 -10.02 12.48
C LYS A 119 9.60 -8.54 12.88
N TYR A 120 9.43 -7.61 11.94
CA TYR A 120 9.83 -6.21 12.14
C TYR A 120 8.67 -5.22 12.19
N PHE A 121 7.50 -5.55 11.61
CA PHE A 121 6.33 -4.68 11.54
C PHE A 121 5.32 -5.14 12.58
N ASP A 122 5.68 -4.93 13.84
CA ASP A 122 4.88 -5.30 15.00
C ASP A 122 3.69 -4.36 15.23
N THR A 123 2.88 -4.69 16.24
CA THR A 123 1.69 -3.90 16.58
C THR A 123 2.05 -2.48 16.98
N LEU A 124 3.17 -2.27 17.70
CA LEU A 124 3.61 -0.94 18.13
C LEU A 124 3.95 -0.04 16.93
N PHE A 125 4.63 -0.58 15.93
CA PHE A 125 4.87 0.13 14.68
C PHE A 125 3.55 0.51 13.99
N TRP A 126 2.64 -0.45 13.86
CA TRP A 126 1.34 -0.22 13.20
C TRP A 126 0.46 0.78 13.93
N GLU A 127 0.40 0.75 15.26
CA GLU A 127 -0.31 1.75 16.07
C GLU A 127 0.24 3.16 15.84
N LYS A 128 1.57 3.29 15.82
CA LYS A 128 2.26 4.56 15.54
C LYS A 128 1.95 5.06 14.13
N LEU A 129 1.95 4.16 13.14
CA LEU A 129 1.64 4.48 11.76
C LEU A 129 0.19 4.93 11.60
N ILE A 130 -0.78 4.14 12.07
CA ILE A 130 -2.21 4.45 11.99
C ILE A 130 -2.53 5.78 12.66
N ARG A 131 -1.95 6.05 13.83
CA ARG A 131 -2.13 7.35 14.50
C ARG A 131 -1.70 8.53 13.62
N ARG A 132 -0.60 8.38 12.85
CA ARG A 132 -0.17 9.41 11.89
C ARG A 132 -1.10 9.48 10.69
N MET A 133 -1.54 8.34 10.16
CA MET A 133 -2.47 8.30 9.03
C MET A 133 -3.78 9.02 9.38
N VAL A 134 -4.35 8.76 10.55
CA VAL A 134 -5.55 9.48 11.04
C VAL A 134 -5.26 10.97 11.17
N ALA A 135 -4.18 11.35 11.86
CA ALA A 135 -3.84 12.76 12.10
C ALA A 135 -3.57 13.55 10.80
N LYS A 136 -3.10 12.87 9.74
CA LYS A 136 -2.75 13.47 8.45
C LYS A 136 -3.72 13.12 7.33
N ARG A 137 -4.85 12.47 7.64
CA ARG A 137 -5.87 12.00 6.71
C ARG A 137 -5.29 11.23 5.52
N LYS A 138 -4.40 10.27 5.82
CA LYS A 138 -3.82 9.38 4.82
C LYS A 138 -4.72 8.19 4.56
N THR A 139 -4.60 7.66 3.36
CA THR A 139 -5.26 6.43 2.92
C THR A 139 -4.31 5.25 3.02
N LEU A 140 -4.82 4.10 3.44
CA LEU A 140 -4.11 2.82 3.42
C LEU A 140 -4.43 2.06 2.12
N GLU A 141 -3.41 1.66 1.37
CA GLU A 141 -3.62 0.71 0.27
C GLU A 141 -3.80 -0.73 0.80
N ILE A 142 -4.86 -1.38 0.34
CA ILE A 142 -5.05 -2.83 0.39
C ILE A 142 -4.61 -3.38 -0.97
N HIS A 143 -3.39 -3.89 -1.01
CA HIS A 143 -2.68 -4.22 -2.22
C HIS A 143 -2.95 -5.66 -2.66
N GLY A 144 -3.65 -5.83 -3.79
CA GLY A 144 -4.14 -7.13 -4.25
C GLY A 144 -3.03 -8.08 -4.67
N MET A 145 -1.98 -7.57 -5.32
CA MET A 145 -0.92 -8.39 -5.89
C MET A 145 -0.03 -9.08 -4.83
N SER A 146 0.23 -8.40 -3.70
CA SER A 146 0.97 -8.98 -2.57
C SER A 146 0.06 -9.46 -1.43
N GLN A 147 -1.24 -9.16 -1.48
CA GLN A 147 -2.19 -9.42 -0.40
C GLN A 147 -1.73 -8.82 0.94
N THR A 148 -1.42 -7.52 0.91
CA THR A 148 -0.85 -6.77 2.04
C THR A 148 -1.59 -5.46 2.30
N PRO A 149 -1.53 -4.91 3.52
CA PRO A 149 -0.88 -5.47 4.71
C PRO A 149 -1.65 -6.67 5.29
N ARG A 150 -1.10 -7.33 6.31
CA ARG A 150 -1.78 -8.46 6.96
C ARG A 150 -3.17 -8.05 7.51
N PRO A 151 -4.20 -8.92 7.41
CA PRO A 151 -5.59 -8.54 7.66
C PRO A 151 -5.87 -7.88 9.02
N GLN A 152 -5.20 -8.31 10.10
CA GLN A 152 -5.38 -7.71 11.43
C GLN A 152 -5.01 -6.22 11.49
N TYR A 153 -4.05 -5.77 10.67
CA TYR A 153 -3.66 -4.37 10.61
C TYR A 153 -4.56 -3.54 9.69
N ILE A 154 -5.14 -4.18 8.66
CA ILE A 154 -6.24 -3.58 7.89
C ILE A 154 -7.41 -3.30 8.82
N LYS A 155 -7.84 -4.31 9.60
CA LYS A 155 -8.88 -4.16 10.63
C LYS A 155 -8.57 -3.01 11.57
N MET A 156 -7.36 -2.98 12.14
CA MET A 156 -6.95 -1.94 13.08
C MET A 156 -6.99 -0.54 12.47
N ALA A 157 -6.58 -0.38 11.20
CA ALA A 157 -6.64 0.90 10.49
C ALA A 157 -8.08 1.33 10.22
N VAL A 158 -8.92 0.42 9.73
CA VAL A 158 -10.35 0.67 9.44
C VAL A 158 -11.10 1.07 10.72
N GLU A 159 -10.90 0.34 11.82
CA GLU A 159 -11.53 0.64 13.12
C GLU A 159 -11.07 2.00 13.69
N ALA A 160 -9.84 2.42 13.37
CA ALA A 160 -9.33 3.74 13.73
C ALA A 160 -9.82 4.87 12.81
N GLY A 161 -10.62 4.57 11.78
CA GLY A 161 -11.18 5.55 10.84
C GLY A 161 -10.24 5.93 9.69
N VAL A 162 -9.24 5.12 9.39
CA VAL A 162 -8.38 5.32 8.20
C VAL A 162 -9.18 4.98 6.94
N THR A 163 -9.14 5.86 5.94
CA THR A 163 -9.66 5.60 4.59
C THR A 163 -8.80 4.54 3.90
N VAL A 164 -9.39 3.69 3.06
CA VAL A 164 -8.65 2.66 2.32
C VAL A 164 -8.79 2.83 0.81
N SER A 165 -7.77 2.42 0.07
CA SER A 165 -7.79 2.22 -1.38
C SER A 165 -7.52 0.75 -1.69
N ILE A 166 -7.94 0.29 -2.87
CA ILE A 166 -7.62 -1.05 -3.37
C ILE A 166 -6.93 -0.91 -4.73
N GLY A 167 -5.95 -1.77 -4.99
CA GLY A 167 -5.18 -1.73 -6.23
C GLY A 167 -4.67 -3.11 -6.60
N SER A 168 -4.71 -3.44 -7.90
CA SER A 168 -4.15 -4.70 -8.41
C SER A 168 -2.68 -4.59 -8.81
N ASP A 169 -2.13 -3.38 -8.88
CA ASP A 169 -0.74 -3.13 -9.32
C ASP A 169 -0.42 -3.78 -10.68
N ALA A 170 -1.39 -3.63 -11.58
CA ALA A 170 -1.36 -4.24 -12.90
C ALA A 170 -0.26 -3.65 -13.77
N HIS A 171 0.71 -4.47 -14.14
CA HIS A 171 1.72 -4.15 -15.16
C HIS A 171 1.39 -4.78 -16.53
N GLN A 172 0.31 -5.56 -16.61
CA GLN A 172 -0.25 -6.13 -17.83
C GLN A 172 -1.77 -5.95 -17.86
N LEU A 173 -2.36 -5.89 -19.06
CA LEU A 173 -3.81 -5.70 -19.22
C LEU A 173 -4.64 -6.79 -18.52
N ILE A 174 -4.13 -8.03 -18.49
CA ILE A 174 -4.82 -9.17 -17.87
C ILE A 174 -4.86 -9.10 -16.33
N ASP A 175 -4.06 -8.22 -15.73
CA ASP A 175 -4.00 -8.02 -14.28
C ASP A 175 -4.85 -6.84 -13.81
N ILE A 176 -5.43 -6.07 -14.75
CA ILE A 176 -6.36 -4.99 -14.42
C ILE A 176 -7.59 -5.59 -13.72
N GLY A 177 -7.93 -5.06 -12.55
CA GLY A 177 -9.08 -5.51 -11.78
C GLY A 177 -8.89 -6.84 -11.05
N ARG A 178 -7.65 -7.37 -10.97
CA ARG A 178 -7.32 -8.49 -10.06
C ARG A 178 -7.29 -8.01 -8.60
N ILE A 179 -8.47 -7.74 -8.06
CA ILE A 179 -8.69 -7.17 -6.73
C ILE A 179 -9.61 -8.05 -5.86
N ASP A 180 -9.85 -9.30 -6.24
CA ASP A 180 -10.79 -10.20 -5.55
C ASP A 180 -10.49 -10.31 -4.05
N TRP A 181 -9.21 -10.53 -3.69
CA TRP A 181 -8.77 -10.55 -2.30
C TRP A 181 -9.08 -9.24 -1.56
N CYS A 182 -8.88 -8.10 -2.23
CA CYS A 182 -9.20 -6.81 -1.64
C CYS A 182 -10.70 -6.70 -1.34
N LEU A 183 -11.56 -7.15 -2.26
CA LEU A 183 -13.02 -7.13 -2.09
C LEU A 183 -13.45 -8.02 -0.92
N GLU A 184 -12.88 -9.22 -0.80
CA GLU A 184 -13.13 -10.13 0.33
C GLU A 184 -12.75 -9.49 1.67
N VAL A 185 -11.60 -8.82 1.74
CA VAL A 185 -11.14 -8.10 2.92
C VAL A 185 -12.08 -6.94 3.28
N LEU A 186 -12.50 -6.15 2.29
CA LEU A 186 -13.45 -5.05 2.50
C LEU A 186 -14.78 -5.55 3.04
N GLU A 187 -15.31 -6.64 2.48
CA GLU A 187 -16.55 -7.27 2.93
C GLU A 187 -16.42 -7.82 4.35
N PHE A 188 -15.35 -8.56 4.63
CA PHE A 188 -15.11 -9.18 5.93
C PHE A 188 -15.01 -8.15 7.06
N TYR A 189 -14.41 -6.99 6.81
CA TYR A 189 -14.30 -5.90 7.78
C TYR A 189 -15.42 -4.86 7.71
N GLY A 190 -16.43 -5.06 6.86
CA GLY A 190 -17.58 -4.16 6.75
C GLY A 190 -17.20 -2.76 6.27
N VAL A 191 -16.17 -2.61 5.44
CA VAL A 191 -15.71 -1.32 4.93
C VAL A 191 -16.76 -0.73 4.00
N GLY A 192 -17.40 0.35 4.44
CA GLY A 192 -18.42 1.05 3.65
C GLY A 192 -17.82 1.98 2.59
N LYS A 193 -18.65 2.40 1.62
CA LYS A 193 -18.26 3.34 0.55
C LYS A 193 -17.63 4.64 1.08
N ALA A 194 -18.10 5.15 2.22
CA ALA A 194 -17.57 6.38 2.81
C ALA A 194 -16.12 6.27 3.32
N GLN A 195 -15.61 5.04 3.50
CA GLN A 195 -14.24 4.76 3.89
C GLN A 195 -13.36 4.38 2.70
N LEU A 196 -13.89 4.33 1.48
CA LEU A 196 -13.10 4.14 0.28
C LEU A 196 -12.57 5.49 -0.20
N PHE A 197 -11.32 5.50 -0.66
CA PHE A 197 -10.73 6.66 -1.30
C PHE A 197 -11.37 6.86 -2.68
N THR A 198 -11.85 8.08 -2.95
CA THR A 198 -12.53 8.44 -4.20
C THR A 198 -11.86 9.62 -4.91
N GLY A 199 -10.59 9.88 -4.63
CA GLY A 199 -9.87 11.07 -5.12
C GLY A 199 -9.82 12.20 -4.10
N ARG A 200 -9.01 13.22 -4.37
CA ARG A 200 -8.98 14.45 -3.57
C ARG A 200 -10.34 15.16 -3.63
N PRO A 201 -10.74 15.88 -2.57
CA PRO A 201 -11.86 16.80 -2.68
C PRO A 201 -11.56 17.84 -3.78
N PRO A 202 -12.58 18.31 -4.51
CA PRO A 202 -12.43 19.47 -5.38
C PRO A 202 -11.84 20.65 -4.59
N LYS A 203 -10.90 21.37 -5.20
CA LYS A 203 -10.32 22.59 -4.62
C LYS A 203 -11.34 23.73 -4.57
#